data_AF-A0A3B1DC06-F1
#
_entry.id   AF-A0A3B1DC06-F1
#
_cell.length_a   1.000
_cell.length_b   1.000
_cell.length_c   1.000
_cell.angle_alpha   90.00
_cell.angle_beta   90.00
_cell.angle_gamma   90.00
#
_symmetry.space_group_name_H-M   'P 1'
#
loop_
_entity.id
_entity.type
_entity.pdbx_description
1 polymer ?
#
loop_
_entity_poly.entity_id
_entity_poly.type
_entity_poly.pdbx_seq_one_letter_code
_entity_poly.pdbx_strand_id
1 'polypeptide(L)'
;VNYLKPEIKKGLTRPASIILWKMVESVYYRLKAEPENAQRSAGEGLETGRKAGIHIFDFLLLAQTTYAMLSAGRLDETERILKKAEAALNKSRLNDLARYYYLMACLYNRKDNLPLAAKYAEEALDLAENSGITYQIGLNLIGSAHILFRTGAMKKAVEYLGRAERIAVGMRSDYLLYECHCINAWFSYKRRNYSKGNAYLKKAFTLGHDKGYINLNWWASPSVKAFLCEKALEYGIETEYAAYLVKKRHLLPQNPLNCTVHWPWPIKVYTLGGFRVFRDGALLLDSGKAQKKALDLLKIVISMGSRDVDQDRIMDSLWPNADGDKANWSFRTTL
;
A
#
# COMPACT_ATOMS: atom_id res chain seq x y z
N VAL A 1 -16.43 -3.17 -11.04
CA VAL A 1 -16.39 -3.83 -12.36
C VAL A 1 -17.79 -4.04 -12.97
N ASN A 2 -18.78 -4.61 -12.25
CA ASN A 2 -20.12 -4.85 -12.82
C ASN A 2 -20.90 -3.58 -13.22
N TYR A 3 -20.68 -2.45 -12.53
CA TYR A 3 -21.28 -1.15 -12.88
C TYR A 3 -20.65 -0.47 -14.11
N LEU A 4 -19.47 -0.92 -14.54
CA LEU A 4 -18.69 -0.32 -15.64
C LEU A 4 -18.80 -1.14 -16.94
N LYS A 5 -19.30 -2.37 -16.85
CA LYS A 5 -19.56 -3.27 -17.99
C LYS A 5 -20.71 -2.87 -18.95
N PRO A 6 -21.77 -2.13 -18.54
CA PRO A 6 -22.88 -1.84 -19.44
C PRO A 6 -22.51 -0.97 -20.65
N GLU A 7 -21.64 0.02 -20.49
CA GLU A 7 -21.14 0.88 -21.59
C GLU A 7 -20.25 0.10 -22.58
N ILE A 8 -19.58 -0.97 -22.12
CA ILE A 8 -18.78 -1.87 -22.97
C ILE A 8 -19.66 -2.61 -23.99
N LYS A 9 -20.92 -2.92 -23.67
CA LYS A 9 -21.82 -3.63 -24.59
C LYS A 9 -22.20 -2.82 -25.84
N LYS A 10 -21.98 -1.50 -25.84
CA LYS A 10 -22.22 -0.65 -27.03
C LYS A 10 -21.01 -0.53 -27.97
N GLY A 11 -19.85 -1.07 -27.58
CA GLY A 11 -18.62 -1.02 -28.36
C GLY A 11 -17.99 0.37 -28.41
N LEU A 12 -16.89 0.58 -27.68
CA LEU A 12 -16.05 1.77 -27.87
C LEU A 12 -15.31 1.62 -29.20
N THR A 13 -15.66 2.41 -30.22
CA THR A 13 -15.10 2.27 -31.58
C THR A 13 -13.90 3.19 -31.84
N ARG A 14 -13.75 4.27 -31.09
CA ARG A 14 -12.65 5.24 -31.28
C ARG A 14 -11.45 4.91 -30.39
N PRO A 15 -10.21 4.85 -30.94
CA PRO A 15 -9.01 4.54 -30.16
C PRO A 15 -8.81 5.44 -28.94
N ALA A 16 -9.04 6.75 -29.07
CA ALA A 16 -8.95 7.69 -27.94
C ALA A 16 -9.90 7.35 -26.79
N SER A 17 -11.14 6.92 -27.09
CA SER A 17 -12.12 6.52 -26.08
C SER A 17 -11.70 5.23 -25.37
N ILE A 18 -11.11 4.28 -26.11
CA ILE A 18 -10.56 3.05 -25.53
C ILE A 18 -9.38 3.38 -24.59
N ILE A 19 -8.48 4.27 -25.01
CA ILE A 19 -7.33 4.70 -24.20
C ILE A 19 -7.79 5.33 -22.88
N LEU A 20 -8.73 6.28 -22.95
CA LEU A 20 -9.30 6.93 -21.77
C LEU A 20 -10.02 5.93 -20.87
N TRP A 21 -10.75 4.98 -21.44
CA TRP A 21 -11.37 3.90 -20.68
C TRP A 21 -10.33 3.07 -19.92
N LYS A 22 -9.25 2.68 -20.59
CA LYS A 22 -8.16 1.91 -19.99
C LYS A 22 -7.42 2.67 -18.90
N MET A 23 -7.31 4.00 -19.03
CA MET A 23 -6.81 4.86 -17.97
C MET A 23 -7.74 4.84 -16.74
N VAL A 24 -9.05 4.99 -16.91
CA VAL A 24 -10.04 4.95 -15.81
C VAL A 24 -10.07 3.56 -15.15
N GLU A 25 -9.99 2.49 -15.94
CA GLU A 25 -9.90 1.12 -15.45
C GLU A 25 -8.63 0.91 -14.61
N SER A 26 -7.48 1.44 -15.07
CA SER A 26 -6.23 1.42 -14.32
C SER A 26 -6.35 2.19 -12.99
N VAL A 27 -6.98 3.37 -12.99
CA VAL A 27 -7.28 4.13 -11.77
C VAL A 27 -8.14 3.31 -10.80
N TYR A 28 -9.18 2.62 -11.28
CA TYR A 28 -10.04 1.79 -10.46
C TYR A 28 -9.27 0.66 -9.78
N TYR A 29 -8.51 -0.14 -10.55
CA TYR A 29 -7.73 -1.25 -10.00
C TYR A 29 -6.65 -0.78 -9.05
N ARG A 30 -6.01 0.35 -9.37
CA ARG A 30 -5.10 1.03 -8.48
C ARG A 30 -5.78 1.34 -7.16
N LEU A 31 -6.93 2.01 -7.14
CA LEU A 31 -7.66 2.33 -5.90
C LEU A 31 -8.10 1.08 -5.11
N LYS A 32 -8.28 -0.06 -5.77
CA LYS A 32 -8.59 -1.36 -5.15
C LYS A 32 -7.37 -2.19 -4.71
N ALA A 33 -6.18 -1.61 -4.81
CA ALA A 33 -4.91 -2.27 -4.49
C ALA A 33 -4.66 -3.55 -5.30
N GLU A 34 -4.97 -3.50 -6.60
CA GLU A 34 -4.75 -4.58 -7.58
C GLU A 34 -3.73 -4.11 -8.63
N PRO A 35 -2.42 -4.09 -8.29
CA PRO A 35 -1.40 -3.44 -9.11
C PRO A 35 -1.19 -4.12 -10.47
N GLU A 36 -1.34 -5.44 -10.55
CA GLU A 36 -1.23 -6.20 -11.80
C GLU A 36 -2.35 -5.85 -12.77
N ASN A 37 -3.59 -5.75 -12.27
CA ASN A 37 -4.74 -5.37 -13.09
C ASN A 37 -4.61 -3.90 -13.55
N ALA A 38 -4.14 -3.01 -12.67
CA ALA A 38 -3.88 -1.61 -13.02
C ALA A 38 -2.82 -1.49 -14.13
N GLN A 39 -1.73 -2.25 -14.03
CA GLN A 39 -0.67 -2.29 -15.03
C GLN A 39 -1.15 -2.90 -16.34
N ARG A 40 -1.92 -3.99 -16.30
CA ARG A 40 -2.49 -4.63 -17.50
C ARG A 40 -3.38 -3.64 -18.26
N SER A 41 -4.33 -3.00 -17.57
CA SER A 41 -5.21 -2.01 -18.20
C SER A 41 -4.43 -0.83 -18.79
N ALA A 42 -3.46 -0.28 -18.05
CA ALA A 42 -2.63 0.81 -18.58
C ALA A 42 -1.82 0.36 -19.82
N GLY A 43 -1.27 -0.85 -19.81
CA GLY A 43 -0.54 -1.44 -20.93
C GLY A 43 -1.41 -1.64 -22.18
N GLU A 44 -2.64 -2.10 -22.01
CA GLU A 44 -3.61 -2.21 -23.11
C GLU A 44 -3.97 -0.83 -23.70
N GLY A 45 -4.05 0.21 -22.85
CA GLY A 45 -4.20 1.60 -23.28
C GLY A 45 -3.01 2.08 -24.12
N LEU A 46 -1.78 1.82 -23.65
CA LEU A 46 -0.55 2.18 -24.36
C LEU A 46 -0.45 1.49 -25.72
N GLU A 47 -0.79 0.20 -25.77
CA GLU A 47 -0.77 -0.58 -27.01
C GLU A 47 -1.82 -0.07 -28.02
N THR A 48 -2.99 0.34 -27.53
CA THR A 48 -4.02 0.98 -28.37
C THR A 48 -3.52 2.32 -28.93
N GLY A 49 -2.89 3.14 -28.09
CA GLY A 49 -2.26 4.40 -28.50
C GLY A 49 -1.20 4.20 -29.57
N ARG A 50 -0.29 3.24 -29.36
CA ARG A 50 0.77 2.87 -30.31
C ARG A 50 0.23 2.46 -31.67
N LYS A 51 -0.81 1.61 -31.71
CA LYS A 51 -1.44 1.17 -32.98
C LYS A 51 -2.14 2.31 -33.72
N ALA A 52 -2.68 3.28 -32.98
CA ALA A 52 -3.42 4.41 -33.54
C ALA A 52 -2.56 5.67 -33.78
N GLY A 53 -1.27 5.66 -33.41
CA GLY A 53 -0.40 6.83 -33.44
C GLY A 53 -0.77 7.93 -32.42
N ILE A 54 -1.49 7.59 -31.35
CA ILE A 54 -1.96 8.53 -30.32
C ILE A 54 -1.09 8.38 -29.07
N HIS A 55 -0.15 9.30 -28.88
CA HIS A 55 0.82 9.27 -27.76
C HIS A 55 0.51 10.28 -26.64
N ILE A 56 -0.54 11.09 -26.81
CA ILE A 56 -0.86 12.20 -25.91
C ILE A 56 -1.18 11.76 -24.46
N PHE A 57 -1.54 10.48 -24.27
CA PHE A 57 -1.92 9.88 -22.98
C PHE A 57 -0.85 8.96 -22.39
N ASP A 58 0.27 8.73 -23.09
CA ASP A 58 1.25 7.71 -22.71
C ASP A 58 1.82 7.97 -21.31
N PHE A 59 2.19 9.23 -21.03
CA PHE A 59 2.62 9.64 -19.70
C PHE A 59 1.57 9.33 -18.61
N LEU A 60 0.29 9.63 -18.86
CA LEU A 60 -0.76 9.44 -17.86
C LEU A 60 -0.99 7.95 -17.55
N LEU A 61 -0.95 7.09 -18.56
CA LEU A 61 -1.05 5.63 -18.39
C LEU A 61 0.15 5.07 -17.62
N LEU A 62 1.35 5.54 -17.95
CA LEU A 62 2.57 5.17 -17.23
C LEU A 62 2.52 5.66 -15.78
N ALA A 63 2.03 6.88 -15.53
CA ALA A 63 1.84 7.42 -14.20
C ALA A 63 0.87 6.56 -13.36
N GLN A 64 -0.25 6.09 -13.92
CA GLN A 64 -1.16 5.18 -13.20
C GLN A 64 -0.46 3.88 -12.78
N THR A 65 0.36 3.32 -13.67
CA THR A 65 1.17 2.14 -13.36
C THR A 65 2.17 2.44 -12.24
N THR A 66 2.86 3.58 -12.29
CA THR A 66 3.79 4.03 -11.24
C THR A 66 3.12 4.11 -9.88
N TYR A 67 1.94 4.75 -9.79
CA TYR A 67 1.20 4.81 -8.53
C TYR A 67 0.83 3.42 -8.00
N ALA A 68 0.46 2.49 -8.88
CA ALA A 68 0.12 1.13 -8.50
C ALA A 68 1.34 0.37 -7.93
N MET A 69 2.49 0.46 -8.61
CA MET A 69 3.74 -0.17 -8.15
C MET A 69 4.28 0.45 -6.86
N LEU A 70 4.21 1.77 -6.72
CA LEU A 70 4.53 2.47 -5.46
C LEU A 70 3.67 1.95 -4.32
N SER A 71 2.35 1.84 -4.54
CA SER A 71 1.44 1.32 -3.51
C SER A 71 1.78 -0.14 -3.16
N ALA A 72 2.12 -0.97 -4.14
CA ALA A 72 2.53 -2.35 -3.94
C ALA A 72 3.92 -2.51 -3.27
N GLY A 73 4.71 -1.43 -3.19
CA GLY A 73 6.08 -1.48 -2.67
C GLY A 73 7.11 -2.04 -3.64
N ARG A 74 6.78 -2.15 -4.93
CA ARG A 74 7.69 -2.61 -6.00
C ARG A 74 8.55 -1.45 -6.49
N LEU A 75 9.53 -1.05 -5.70
CA LEU A 75 10.31 0.17 -5.95
C LEU A 75 11.18 0.09 -7.22
N ASP A 76 11.76 -1.07 -7.50
CA ASP A 76 12.59 -1.26 -8.71
C ASP A 76 11.75 -1.23 -10.00
N GLU A 77 10.55 -1.81 -9.97
CA GLU A 77 9.57 -1.68 -11.07
C GLU A 77 9.11 -0.24 -11.23
N THR A 78 8.84 0.45 -10.11
CA THR A 78 8.46 1.86 -10.11
C THR A 78 9.51 2.72 -10.83
N GLU A 79 10.79 2.54 -10.51
CA GLU A 79 11.89 3.29 -11.13
C GLU A 79 12.02 3.00 -12.62
N ARG A 80 11.88 1.73 -13.05
CA ARG A 80 11.87 1.35 -14.46
C ARG A 80 10.72 2.00 -15.23
N ILE A 81 9.53 2.05 -14.64
CA ILE A 81 8.36 2.68 -15.27
C ILE A 81 8.50 4.20 -15.31
N LEU A 82 9.06 4.82 -14.27
CA LEU A 82 9.33 6.26 -14.25
C LEU A 82 10.29 6.70 -15.36
N LYS A 83 11.33 5.91 -15.66
CA LYS A 83 12.20 6.17 -16.82
C LYS A 83 11.43 6.18 -18.15
N LYS A 84 10.46 5.27 -18.31
CA LYS A 84 9.57 5.27 -19.48
C LYS A 84 8.62 6.47 -19.48
N ALA A 85 8.09 6.83 -18.31
CA ALA A 85 7.20 7.97 -18.15
C ALA A 85 7.92 9.29 -18.50
N GLU A 86 9.18 9.44 -18.11
CA GLU A 86 10.02 10.58 -18.46
C GLU A 86 10.22 10.71 -19.97
N ALA A 87 10.48 9.60 -20.67
CA ALA A 87 10.63 9.60 -22.12
C ALA A 87 9.33 9.99 -22.86
N ALA A 88 8.17 9.71 -22.27
CA ALA A 88 6.85 10.10 -22.79
C ALA A 88 6.35 11.47 -22.31
N LEU A 89 7.10 12.14 -21.43
CA LEU A 89 6.67 13.37 -20.78
C LEU A 89 6.85 14.59 -21.69
N ASN A 90 5.75 15.30 -21.93
CA ASN A 90 5.82 16.63 -22.51
C ASN A 90 6.06 17.68 -21.42
N LYS A 91 7.28 18.23 -21.37
CA LYS A 91 7.71 19.20 -20.35
C LYS A 91 6.97 20.54 -20.40
N SER A 92 6.29 20.88 -21.50
CA SER A 92 5.46 22.09 -21.55
C SER A 92 4.13 21.95 -20.81
N ARG A 93 3.73 20.72 -20.46
CA ARG A 93 2.52 20.45 -19.67
C ARG A 93 2.85 20.47 -18.19
N LEU A 94 2.75 21.64 -17.59
CA LEU A 94 3.13 21.87 -16.18
C LEU A 94 2.51 20.85 -15.21
N ASN A 95 1.24 20.50 -15.39
CA ASN A 95 0.57 19.53 -14.54
C ASN A 95 1.11 18.09 -14.71
N ASP A 96 1.53 17.69 -15.91
CA ASP A 96 2.15 16.38 -16.13
C ASP A 96 3.57 16.37 -15.54
N LEU A 97 4.32 17.46 -15.70
CA LEU A 97 5.64 17.64 -15.10
C LEU A 97 5.57 17.65 -13.56
N ALA A 98 4.58 18.35 -12.98
CA ALA A 98 4.31 18.34 -11.54
C ALA A 98 4.02 16.91 -11.04
N ARG A 99 3.21 16.13 -11.78
CA ARG A 99 2.93 14.73 -11.43
C ARG A 99 4.17 13.85 -11.51
N TYR A 100 5.03 14.06 -12.50
CA TYR A 100 6.28 13.32 -12.63
C TYR A 100 7.17 13.54 -11.41
N TYR A 101 7.44 14.80 -11.05
CA TYR A 101 8.26 15.12 -9.87
C TYR A 101 7.61 14.68 -8.57
N TYR A 102 6.28 14.76 -8.47
CA TYR A 102 5.53 14.22 -7.35
C TYR A 102 5.76 12.69 -7.19
N LEU A 103 5.73 11.92 -8.28
CA LEU A 103 6.00 10.48 -8.25
C LEU A 103 7.46 10.17 -7.88
N MET A 104 8.40 11.00 -8.35
CA MET A 104 9.81 10.93 -7.94
C MET A 104 9.96 11.18 -6.43
N ALA A 105 9.31 12.22 -5.90
CA ALA A 105 9.29 12.50 -4.46
C ALA A 105 8.74 11.31 -3.67
N CYS A 106 7.66 10.67 -4.14
CA CYS A 106 7.12 9.46 -3.54
C CYS A 106 8.14 8.31 -3.54
N LEU A 107 8.81 8.05 -4.68
CA LEU A 107 9.80 6.99 -4.81
C LEU A 107 10.98 7.20 -3.85
N TYR A 108 11.57 8.39 -3.82
CA TYR A 108 12.72 8.66 -2.96
C TYR A 108 12.35 8.72 -1.48
N ASN A 109 11.13 9.16 -1.13
CA ASN A 109 10.62 9.03 0.23
C ASN A 109 10.54 7.54 0.65
N ARG A 110 10.14 6.66 -0.27
CA ARG A 110 10.05 5.21 -0.05
C ARG A 110 11.40 4.49 -0.04
N LYS A 111 12.43 5.08 -0.65
CA LYS A 111 13.84 4.65 -0.56
C LYS A 111 14.58 5.30 0.63
N ASP A 112 13.88 6.02 1.50
CA ASP A 112 14.43 6.77 2.64
C ASP A 112 15.50 7.84 2.29
N ASN A 113 15.59 8.24 1.02
CA ASN A 113 16.41 9.38 0.60
C ASN A 113 15.60 10.68 0.76
N LEU A 114 15.50 11.17 2.00
CA LEU A 114 14.72 12.34 2.34
C LEU A 114 15.19 13.65 1.67
N PRO A 115 16.49 13.94 1.52
CA PRO A 115 16.94 15.12 0.75
C PRO A 115 16.44 15.06 -0.70
N LEU A 116 16.58 13.88 -1.31
CA LEU A 116 16.03 13.49 -2.60
C LEU A 116 14.55 13.85 -2.75
N ALA A 117 13.77 13.30 -1.82
CA ALA A 117 12.33 13.43 -1.78
C ALA A 117 11.88 14.88 -1.58
N ALA A 118 12.54 15.62 -0.69
CA ALA A 118 12.19 17.01 -0.39
C ALA A 118 12.40 17.92 -1.60
N LYS A 119 13.53 17.78 -2.30
CA LYS A 119 13.82 18.54 -3.52
C LYS A 119 12.74 18.31 -4.59
N TYR A 120 12.39 17.05 -4.85
CA TYR A 120 11.35 16.76 -5.85
C TYR A 120 9.95 17.18 -5.41
N ALA A 121 9.66 17.15 -4.11
CA ALA A 121 8.37 17.60 -3.58
C ALA A 121 8.19 19.12 -3.73
N GLU A 122 9.26 19.88 -3.50
CA GLU A 122 9.29 21.33 -3.71
C GLU A 122 9.06 21.69 -5.18
N GLU A 123 9.82 21.09 -6.10
CA GLU A 123 9.66 21.27 -7.55
C GLU A 123 8.23 20.91 -8.01
N ALA A 124 7.70 19.78 -7.53
CA ALA A 124 6.37 19.32 -7.89
C ALA A 124 5.26 20.25 -7.39
N LEU A 125 5.44 20.88 -6.22
CA LEU A 125 4.47 21.81 -5.66
C LEU A 125 4.49 23.14 -6.43
N ASP A 126 5.66 23.70 -6.71
CA ASP A 126 5.78 24.94 -7.49
C ASP A 126 5.12 24.78 -8.88
N LEU A 127 5.44 23.70 -9.59
CA LEU A 127 4.81 23.39 -10.87
C LEU A 127 3.30 23.17 -10.76
N ALA A 128 2.82 22.55 -9.68
CA ALA A 128 1.39 22.35 -9.46
C ALA A 128 0.67 23.68 -9.22
N GLU A 129 1.25 24.60 -8.45
CA GLU A 129 0.71 25.94 -8.23
C GLU A 129 0.63 26.72 -9.55
N ASN A 130 1.70 26.67 -10.35
CA ASN A 130 1.76 27.30 -11.65
C ASN A 130 0.84 26.65 -12.71
N SER A 131 0.45 25.39 -12.52
CA SER A 131 -0.50 24.70 -13.41
C SER A 131 -1.97 25.09 -13.18
N GLY A 132 -2.31 25.66 -12.03
CA GLY A 132 -3.67 26.00 -11.63
C GLY A 132 -4.60 24.80 -11.32
N ILE A 133 -4.13 23.56 -11.44
CA ILE A 133 -4.96 22.37 -11.18
C ILE A 133 -5.09 22.14 -9.67
N THR A 134 -6.19 22.64 -9.09
CA THR A 134 -6.44 22.65 -7.64
C THR A 134 -6.29 21.28 -6.96
N TYR A 135 -6.80 20.22 -7.61
CA TYR A 135 -6.64 18.84 -7.11
C TYR A 135 -5.17 18.44 -6.95
N GLN A 136 -4.34 18.81 -7.94
CA GLN A 136 -2.92 18.47 -7.96
C GLN A 136 -2.14 19.25 -6.90
N ILE A 137 -2.52 20.51 -6.64
CA ILE A 137 -1.96 21.31 -5.54
C ILE A 137 -2.25 20.63 -4.20
N GLY A 138 -3.52 20.24 -3.97
CA GLY A 138 -3.91 19.52 -2.75
C GLY A 138 -3.11 18.24 -2.55
N LEU A 139 -2.95 17.43 -3.61
CA LEU A 139 -2.17 16.19 -3.54
C LEU A 139 -0.68 16.46 -3.21
N ASN A 140 -0.05 17.43 -3.88
CA ASN A 140 1.35 17.79 -3.62
C ASN A 140 1.58 18.31 -2.20
N LEU A 141 0.64 19.09 -1.65
CA LEU A 141 0.71 19.61 -0.29
C LEU A 141 0.72 18.48 0.75
N ILE A 142 -0.13 17.46 0.59
CA ILE A 142 -0.18 16.34 1.56
C ILE A 142 1.12 15.51 1.49
N GLY A 143 1.64 15.23 0.28
CA GLY A 143 2.91 14.53 0.12
C GLY A 143 4.10 15.31 0.68
N SER A 144 4.15 16.60 0.39
CA SER A 144 5.17 17.50 0.92
C SER A 144 5.09 17.60 2.45
N ALA A 145 3.88 17.71 3.02
CA ALA A 145 3.68 17.71 4.46
C ALA A 145 4.25 16.43 5.10
N HIS A 146 3.99 15.26 4.51
CA HIS A 146 4.53 14.00 5.00
C HIS A 146 6.07 14.00 5.00
N ILE A 147 6.70 14.42 3.90
CA ILE A 147 8.17 14.48 3.77
C ILE A 147 8.76 15.49 4.77
N LEU A 148 8.19 16.70 4.86
CA LEU A 148 8.61 17.75 5.80
C LEU A 148 8.51 17.31 7.26
N PHE A 149 7.49 16.52 7.60
CA PHE A 149 7.38 15.98 8.96
C PHE A 149 8.51 14.99 9.24
N ARG A 150 8.87 14.13 8.28
CA ARG A 150 9.97 13.17 8.41
C ARG A 150 11.34 13.85 8.50
N THR A 151 11.52 15.01 7.88
CA THR A 151 12.77 15.80 7.96
C THR A 151 12.81 16.73 9.18
N GLY A 152 11.78 16.74 10.04
CA GLY A 152 11.73 17.53 11.26
C GLY A 152 11.17 18.95 11.08
N ALA A 153 10.81 19.36 9.87
CA ALA A 153 10.19 20.66 9.56
C ALA A 153 8.68 20.70 9.94
N MET A 154 8.38 20.38 11.20
CA MET A 154 7.01 20.11 11.67
C MET A 154 6.03 21.27 11.49
N LYS A 155 6.48 22.52 11.68
CA LYS A 155 5.61 23.71 11.53
C LYS A 155 5.08 23.81 10.10
N LYS A 156 5.98 23.76 9.10
CA LYS A 156 5.62 23.78 7.68
C LYS A 156 4.77 22.58 7.29
N ALA A 157 5.08 21.39 7.82
CA ALA A 157 4.29 20.19 7.56
C ALA A 157 2.82 20.36 7.98
N VAL A 158 2.56 20.91 9.16
CA VAL A 158 1.20 21.16 9.65
C VAL A 158 0.49 22.24 8.82
N GLU A 159 1.20 23.30 8.45
CA GLU A 159 0.68 24.36 7.60
C GLU A 159 0.22 23.83 6.23
N TYR A 160 1.09 23.04 5.58
CA TYR A 160 0.80 22.46 4.26
C TYR A 160 -0.40 21.53 4.32
N LEU A 161 -0.50 20.71 5.36
CA LEU A 161 -1.62 19.81 5.55
C LEU A 161 -2.94 20.57 5.80
N GLY A 162 -2.90 21.65 6.59
CA GLY A 162 -4.06 22.51 6.78
C GLY A 162 -4.51 23.21 5.49
N ARG A 163 -3.56 23.60 4.63
CA ARG A 163 -3.87 24.15 3.30
C ARG A 163 -4.48 23.10 2.36
N ALA A 164 -3.96 21.86 2.39
CA ALA A 164 -4.54 20.75 1.65
C ALA A 164 -5.96 20.40 2.11
N GLU A 165 -6.22 20.42 3.42
CA GLU A 165 -7.55 20.18 3.99
C GLU A 165 -8.56 21.25 3.54
N ARG A 166 -8.19 22.54 3.52
CA ARG A 166 -9.04 23.61 2.97
C ARG A 166 -9.36 23.38 1.50
N ILE A 167 -8.38 22.96 0.69
CA ILE A 167 -8.61 22.59 -0.71
C ILE A 167 -9.58 21.41 -0.81
N ALA A 168 -9.38 20.37 0.00
CA ALA A 168 -10.22 19.17 0.01
C ALA A 168 -11.69 19.50 0.32
N VAL A 169 -11.93 20.35 1.33
CA VAL A 169 -13.27 20.87 1.67
C VAL A 169 -13.86 21.66 0.51
N GLY A 170 -13.11 22.63 -0.03
CA GLY A 170 -13.59 23.49 -1.13
C GLY A 170 -13.95 22.70 -2.38
N MET A 171 -13.19 21.65 -2.70
CA MET A 171 -13.45 20.74 -3.81
C MET A 171 -14.53 19.69 -3.52
N ARG A 172 -14.98 19.56 -2.26
CA ARG A 172 -15.82 18.45 -1.78
C ARG A 172 -15.21 17.08 -2.12
N SER A 173 -13.89 16.98 -1.98
CA SER A 173 -13.13 15.77 -2.29
C SER A 173 -12.96 14.90 -1.05
N ASP A 174 -13.87 13.93 -0.89
CA ASP A 174 -13.81 12.93 0.19
C ASP A 174 -12.47 12.20 0.21
N TYR A 175 -11.89 11.92 -0.96
CA TYR A 175 -10.59 11.26 -1.04
C TYR A 175 -9.45 12.12 -0.48
N LEU A 176 -9.40 13.41 -0.82
CA LEU A 176 -8.37 14.29 -0.24
C LEU A 176 -8.59 14.52 1.26
N LEU A 177 -9.84 14.60 1.72
CA LEU A 177 -10.15 14.69 3.15
C LEU A 177 -9.68 13.46 3.91
N TYR A 178 -9.96 12.28 3.38
CA TYR A 178 -9.47 11.00 3.91
C TYR A 178 -7.94 11.00 4.06
N GLU A 179 -7.21 11.38 3.01
CA GLU A 179 -5.75 11.44 3.02
C GLU A 179 -5.22 12.45 4.06
N CYS A 180 -5.81 13.65 4.11
CA CYS A 180 -5.48 14.68 5.10
C CYS A 180 -5.68 14.18 6.53
N HIS A 181 -6.83 13.55 6.81
CA HIS A 181 -7.15 13.04 8.14
C HIS A 181 -6.23 11.89 8.57
N CYS A 182 -5.86 10.98 7.67
CA CYS A 182 -4.87 9.94 7.95
C CYS A 182 -3.51 10.53 8.36
N ILE A 183 -3.01 11.53 7.63
CA ILE A 183 -1.73 12.16 7.96
C ILE A 183 -1.83 13.00 9.23
N ASN A 184 -2.93 13.71 9.47
CA ASN A 184 -3.17 14.46 10.71
C ASN A 184 -3.22 13.54 11.94
N ALA A 185 -3.85 12.37 11.82
CA ALA A 185 -3.84 11.35 12.86
C ALA A 185 -2.40 10.89 13.14
N TRP A 186 -1.64 10.56 12.10
CA TRP A 186 -0.26 10.15 12.22
C TRP A 186 0.63 11.21 12.88
N PHE A 187 0.56 12.48 12.45
CA PHE A 187 1.29 13.59 13.07
C PHE A 187 0.93 13.74 14.55
N SER A 188 -0.36 13.65 14.89
CA SER A 188 -0.84 13.79 16.27
C SER A 188 -0.28 12.68 17.16
N TYR A 189 -0.32 11.42 16.71
CA TYR A 189 0.28 10.32 17.47
C TYR A 189 1.79 10.44 17.61
N LYS A 190 2.50 10.85 16.55
CA LYS A 190 3.97 11.06 16.61
C LYS A 190 4.36 12.20 17.55
N ARG A 191 3.46 13.16 17.77
CA ARG A 191 3.59 14.22 18.78
C ARG A 191 2.99 13.86 20.14
N ARG A 192 2.63 12.59 20.38
CA ARG A 192 2.03 12.08 21.62
C ARG A 192 0.71 12.77 22.01
N ASN A 193 0.01 13.37 21.05
CA ASN A 193 -1.34 13.90 21.26
C ASN A 193 -2.39 12.85 20.87
N TYR A 194 -2.56 11.86 21.74
CA TYR A 194 -3.42 10.69 21.50
C TYR A 194 -4.89 11.07 21.29
N SER A 195 -5.41 12.05 22.03
CA SER A 195 -6.79 12.52 21.87
C SER A 195 -7.05 13.07 20.46
N LYS A 196 -6.18 13.97 19.97
CA LYS A 196 -6.29 14.47 18.58
C LYS A 196 -6.03 13.38 17.55
N GLY A 197 -5.10 12.47 17.83
CA GLY A 197 -4.83 11.30 17.01
C GLY A 197 -6.08 10.45 16.79
N ASN A 198 -6.75 10.07 17.88
CA ASN A 198 -7.98 9.28 17.85
C ASN A 198 -9.11 10.02 17.12
N ALA A 199 -9.26 11.32 17.32
CA ALA A 199 -10.29 12.12 16.67
C ALA A 199 -10.10 12.17 15.14
N TYR A 200 -8.88 12.41 14.65
CA TYR A 200 -8.60 12.39 13.22
C TYR A 200 -8.67 10.98 12.63
N LEU A 201 -8.21 9.96 13.38
CA LEU A 201 -8.28 8.57 12.93
C LEU A 201 -9.73 8.12 12.73
N LYS A 202 -10.62 8.48 13.67
CA LYS A 202 -12.06 8.20 13.55
C LYS A 202 -12.64 8.84 12.30
N LYS A 203 -12.39 10.15 12.06
CA LYS A 203 -12.85 10.84 10.84
C LYS A 203 -12.34 10.16 9.57
N ALA A 204 -11.06 9.80 9.54
CA ALA A 204 -10.45 9.16 8.39
C ALA A 204 -11.06 7.78 8.13
N PHE A 205 -11.15 6.92 9.15
CA PHE A 205 -11.53 5.52 8.95
C PHE A 205 -13.03 5.37 8.73
N THR A 206 -13.88 6.20 9.33
CA THR A 206 -15.31 6.25 8.99
C THR A 206 -15.49 6.62 7.52
N LEU A 207 -14.82 7.68 7.05
CA LEU A 207 -14.90 8.08 5.63
C LEU A 207 -14.34 7.00 4.70
N GLY A 208 -13.23 6.37 5.07
CA GLY A 208 -12.61 5.29 4.32
C GLY A 208 -13.50 4.05 4.23
N HIS A 209 -14.17 3.70 5.31
CA HIS A 209 -15.13 2.61 5.39
C HIS A 209 -16.35 2.90 4.50
N ASP A 210 -17.01 4.04 4.69
CA ASP A 210 -18.20 4.46 3.95
C ASP A 210 -17.97 4.49 2.43
N LYS A 211 -16.79 4.94 2.00
CA LYS A 211 -16.43 5.07 0.58
C LYS A 211 -15.72 3.83 0.03
N GLY A 212 -15.41 2.84 0.86
CA GLY A 212 -14.69 1.63 0.47
C GLY A 212 -13.29 1.89 -0.09
N TYR A 213 -12.57 2.86 0.49
CA TYR A 213 -11.19 3.18 0.16
C TYR A 213 -10.25 2.10 0.67
N ILE A 214 -9.30 1.67 -0.16
CA ILE A 214 -8.35 0.59 0.17
C ILE A 214 -6.92 1.12 0.17
N ASN A 215 -6.59 1.94 -0.82
CA ASN A 215 -5.32 2.63 -0.85
C ASN A 215 -5.36 3.86 0.06
N LEU A 216 -4.50 3.83 1.08
CA LEU A 216 -4.02 4.99 1.80
C LEU A 216 -2.82 5.57 1.06
N ASN A 217 -2.70 6.90 0.92
CA ASN A 217 -1.48 7.69 0.76
C ASN A 217 -0.36 7.03 -0.07
N TRP A 218 -0.25 7.39 -1.35
CA TRP A 218 0.76 6.81 -2.27
C TRP A 218 2.21 7.10 -1.87
N TRP A 219 2.46 8.21 -1.18
CA TRP A 219 3.76 8.54 -0.59
C TRP A 219 4.03 7.82 0.73
N ALA A 220 3.00 7.41 1.48
CA ALA A 220 3.17 6.87 2.82
C ALA A 220 3.69 5.43 2.75
N SER A 221 4.72 5.14 3.56
CA SER A 221 5.24 3.79 3.71
C SER A 221 4.15 2.83 4.22
N PRO A 222 4.26 1.52 3.91
CA PRO A 222 3.43 0.49 4.53
C PRO A 222 3.43 0.59 6.06
N SER A 223 4.54 1.02 6.66
CA SER A 223 4.64 1.21 8.11
C SER A 223 3.69 2.27 8.65
N VAL A 224 3.46 3.40 7.97
CA VAL A 224 2.46 4.41 8.42
C VAL A 224 1.05 3.84 8.36
N LYS A 225 0.72 3.10 7.30
CA LYS A 225 -0.59 2.46 7.13
C LYS A 225 -0.84 1.43 8.21
N ALA A 226 0.15 0.57 8.46
CA ALA A 226 0.11 -0.42 9.52
C ALA A 226 -0.07 0.22 10.89
N PHE A 227 0.65 1.31 11.17
CA PHE A 227 0.54 2.05 12.43
C PHE A 227 -0.87 2.62 12.66
N LEU A 228 -1.49 3.21 11.63
CA LEU A 228 -2.87 3.72 11.76
C LEU A 228 -3.88 2.58 11.99
N CYS A 229 -3.72 1.45 11.29
CA CYS A 229 -4.55 0.27 11.52
C CYS A 229 -4.35 -0.30 12.93
N GLU A 230 -3.10 -0.33 13.42
CA GLU A 230 -2.79 -0.79 14.77
C GLU A 230 -3.46 0.09 15.81
N LYS A 231 -3.37 1.42 15.66
CA LYS A 231 -4.03 2.36 16.57
C LYS A 231 -5.55 2.27 16.50
N ALA A 232 -6.11 2.03 15.31
CA ALA A 232 -7.54 1.80 15.14
C ALA A 232 -7.99 0.56 15.93
N LEU A 233 -7.24 -0.54 15.83
CA LEU A 233 -7.51 -1.78 16.56
C LEU A 233 -7.29 -1.64 18.08
N GLU A 234 -6.27 -0.91 18.52
CA GLU A 234 -5.98 -0.63 19.93
C GLU A 234 -7.09 0.19 20.61
N TYR A 235 -7.61 1.21 19.93
CA TYR A 235 -8.62 2.13 20.49
C TYR A 235 -10.06 1.79 20.11
N GLY A 236 -10.31 0.67 19.42
CA GLY A 236 -11.68 0.27 19.02
C GLY A 236 -12.32 1.21 18.00
N ILE A 237 -11.54 1.79 17.09
CA ILE A 237 -12.01 2.71 16.04
C ILE A 237 -12.11 1.95 14.72
N GLU A 238 -13.32 1.78 14.17
CA GLU A 238 -13.54 1.20 12.83
C GLU A 238 -12.71 -0.10 12.63
N THR A 239 -12.80 -1.02 13.59
CA THR A 239 -11.91 -2.17 13.71
C THR A 239 -12.08 -3.15 12.56
N GLU A 240 -13.30 -3.32 12.04
CA GLU A 240 -13.58 -4.15 10.87
C GLU A 240 -12.90 -3.58 9.62
N TYR A 241 -12.97 -2.26 9.43
CA TYR A 241 -12.30 -1.58 8.33
C TYR A 241 -10.78 -1.67 8.46
N ALA A 242 -10.23 -1.43 9.66
CA ALA A 242 -8.81 -1.58 9.93
C ALA A 242 -8.33 -3.01 9.63
N ALA A 243 -9.08 -4.02 10.07
CA ALA A 243 -8.75 -5.42 9.84
C ALA A 243 -8.83 -5.80 8.36
N TYR A 244 -9.85 -5.30 7.66
CA TYR A 244 -9.99 -5.44 6.22
C TYR A 244 -8.79 -4.85 5.47
N LEU A 245 -8.35 -3.64 5.82
CA LEU A 245 -7.18 -3.01 5.22
C LEU A 245 -5.92 -3.83 5.45
N VAL A 246 -5.66 -4.28 6.69
CA VAL A 246 -4.50 -5.12 7.02
C VAL A 246 -4.47 -6.38 6.16
N LYS A 247 -5.61 -7.09 6.04
CA LYS A 247 -5.70 -8.32 5.24
C LYS A 247 -5.55 -8.04 3.75
N LYS A 248 -6.32 -7.09 3.20
CA LYS A 248 -6.32 -6.78 1.76
C LYS A 248 -4.97 -6.25 1.27
N ARG A 249 -4.22 -5.56 2.13
CA ARG A 249 -2.94 -4.93 1.80
C ARG A 249 -1.73 -5.70 2.33
N HIS A 250 -1.94 -6.85 2.97
CA HIS A 250 -0.89 -7.67 3.59
C HIS A 250 0.03 -6.84 4.49
N LEU A 251 -0.55 -5.96 5.30
CA LEU A 251 0.24 -5.09 6.18
C LEU A 251 0.84 -5.92 7.32
N LEU A 252 2.09 -5.61 7.64
CA LEU A 252 2.76 -6.10 8.84
C LEU A 252 2.81 -4.97 9.88
N PRO A 253 2.60 -5.27 11.17
CA PRO A 253 2.73 -4.27 12.22
C PRO A 253 4.19 -3.79 12.28
N GLN A 254 4.41 -2.56 12.75
CA GLN A 254 5.77 -2.00 12.80
C GLN A 254 6.69 -2.80 13.74
N ASN A 255 6.13 -3.29 14.86
CA ASN A 255 6.82 -4.16 15.78
C ASN A 255 5.96 -5.42 16.05
N PRO A 256 6.17 -6.52 15.31
CA PRO A 256 5.44 -7.76 15.51
C PRO A 256 5.47 -8.30 16.95
N LEU A 257 6.55 -8.06 17.69
CA LEU A 257 6.73 -8.56 19.05
C LEU A 257 5.96 -7.77 20.10
N ASN A 258 5.58 -6.52 19.81
CA ASN A 258 4.89 -5.64 20.74
C ASN A 258 3.68 -4.96 20.07
N CYS A 259 2.99 -5.69 19.19
CA CYS A 259 1.78 -5.21 18.56
C CYS A 259 0.54 -5.53 19.39
N THR A 260 -0.55 -4.83 19.12
CA THR A 260 -1.84 -5.14 19.75
C THR A 260 -2.25 -6.60 19.52
N VAL A 261 -2.78 -7.25 20.56
CA VAL A 261 -3.33 -8.62 20.48
C VAL A 261 -4.50 -8.73 19.50
N HIS A 262 -5.12 -7.58 19.18
CA HIS A 262 -6.21 -7.45 18.22
C HIS A 262 -5.72 -7.42 16.75
N TRP A 263 -4.41 -7.45 16.49
CA TRP A 263 -3.90 -7.50 15.13
C TRP A 263 -4.43 -8.74 14.39
N PRO A 264 -4.97 -8.59 13.17
CA PRO A 264 -5.63 -9.67 12.44
C PRO A 264 -4.58 -10.56 11.75
N TRP A 265 -3.75 -11.22 12.55
CA TRP A 265 -2.77 -12.17 12.06
C TRP A 265 -3.44 -13.26 11.22
N PRO A 266 -2.95 -13.55 10.01
CA PRO A 266 -3.51 -14.62 9.17
C PRO A 266 -3.31 -16.00 9.82
N ILE A 267 -2.24 -16.16 10.60
CA ILE A 267 -1.95 -17.36 11.39
C ILE A 267 -1.71 -16.94 12.84
N LYS A 268 -2.39 -17.61 13.78
CA LYS A 268 -2.14 -17.49 15.23
C LYS A 268 -1.79 -18.85 15.79
N VAL A 269 -0.68 -18.95 16.52
CA VAL A 269 -0.23 -20.19 17.15
C VAL A 269 -0.26 -20.00 18.67
N TYR A 270 -0.98 -20.88 19.36
CA TYR A 270 -1.02 -20.97 20.80
C TYR A 270 -0.27 -22.22 21.22
N THR A 271 0.70 -22.08 22.13
CA THR A 271 1.57 -23.18 22.57
C THR A 271 1.35 -23.57 24.03
N LEU A 272 1.01 -22.61 24.89
CA LEU A 272 0.69 -22.85 26.29
C LEU A 272 -0.79 -23.23 26.47
N GLY A 273 -1.07 -24.20 27.34
CA GLY A 273 -2.42 -24.72 27.56
C GLY A 273 -2.97 -25.57 26.40
N GLY A 274 -2.07 -26.12 25.58
CA GLY A 274 -2.38 -26.94 24.41
C GLY A 274 -2.02 -26.27 23.09
N PHE A 275 -1.44 -27.05 22.18
CA PHE A 275 -1.04 -26.57 20.85
C PHE A 275 -2.26 -26.36 19.96
N ARG A 276 -2.52 -25.11 19.56
CA ARG A 276 -3.63 -24.74 18.66
C ARG A 276 -3.13 -23.77 17.61
N VAL A 277 -3.50 -24.03 16.36
CA VAL A 277 -3.21 -23.15 15.23
C VAL A 277 -4.54 -22.62 14.70
N PHE A 278 -4.63 -21.32 14.52
CA PHE A 278 -5.77 -20.68 13.87
C PHE A 278 -5.32 -20.08 12.55
N ARG A 279 -6.09 -20.30 11.50
CA ARG A 279 -5.93 -19.69 10.18
C ARG A 279 -7.13 -18.80 9.90
N ASP A 280 -6.88 -17.52 9.65
CA ASP A 280 -7.93 -16.51 9.40
C ASP A 280 -9.03 -16.51 10.49
N GLY A 281 -8.66 -16.80 11.74
CA GLY A 281 -9.58 -16.88 12.88
C GLY A 281 -10.28 -18.22 13.07
N ALA A 282 -10.20 -19.16 12.12
CA ALA A 282 -10.74 -20.50 12.25
C ALA A 282 -9.69 -21.46 12.83
N LEU A 283 -10.10 -22.36 13.75
CA LEU A 283 -9.21 -23.40 14.26
C LEU A 283 -8.80 -24.33 13.11
N LEU A 284 -7.50 -24.50 12.93
CA LEU A 284 -6.95 -25.46 11.98
C LEU A 284 -7.07 -26.85 12.61
N LEU A 285 -8.07 -27.61 12.17
CA LEU A 285 -8.24 -29.01 12.55
C LEU A 285 -7.23 -29.89 11.82
N ASP A 286 -6.77 -30.95 12.48
CA ASP A 286 -5.86 -31.93 11.89
C ASP A 286 -6.54 -32.62 10.70
N SER A 287 -5.97 -32.48 9.49
CA SER A 287 -6.39 -33.19 8.28
C SER A 287 -5.20 -33.93 7.65
N GLY A 288 -5.06 -35.21 8.01
CA GLY A 288 -4.15 -36.17 7.36
C GLY A 288 -2.70 -36.21 7.88
N LYS A 289 -1.98 -37.28 7.50
CA LYS A 289 -0.60 -37.57 7.97
C LYS A 289 0.42 -36.50 7.57
N ALA A 290 0.30 -35.92 6.38
CA ALA A 290 1.21 -34.89 5.89
C ALA A 290 1.11 -33.58 6.69
N GLN A 291 -0.12 -33.11 6.97
CA GLN A 291 -0.33 -31.93 7.81
C GLN A 291 0.18 -32.16 9.24
N LYS A 292 0.00 -33.37 9.79
CA LYS A 292 0.50 -33.71 11.13
C LYS A 292 2.01 -33.53 11.24
N LYS A 293 2.76 -34.01 10.25
CA LYS A 293 4.23 -33.84 10.22
C LYS A 293 4.66 -32.38 10.08
N ALA A 294 3.98 -31.58 9.27
CA ALA A 294 4.23 -30.14 9.19
C ALA A 294 3.93 -29.42 10.53
N LEU A 295 2.87 -29.81 11.25
CA LEU A 295 2.57 -29.26 12.57
C LEU A 295 3.57 -29.72 13.64
N ASP A 296 4.06 -30.96 13.57
CA ASP A 296 5.11 -31.45 14.47
C ASP A 296 6.44 -30.71 14.21
N LEU A 297 6.78 -30.43 12.95
CA LEU A 297 7.91 -29.57 12.59
C LEU A 297 7.75 -28.17 13.19
N LEU A 298 6.57 -27.56 13.06
CA LEU A 298 6.28 -26.25 13.64
C LEU A 298 6.44 -26.25 15.17
N LYS A 299 5.95 -27.29 15.86
CA LYS A 299 6.13 -27.43 17.32
C LYS A 299 7.61 -27.50 17.70
N ILE A 300 8.40 -28.29 16.97
CA ILE A 300 9.84 -28.45 17.23
C ILE A 300 10.56 -27.11 17.04
N VAL A 301 10.34 -26.43 15.91
CA VAL A 301 10.96 -25.12 15.64
C VAL A 301 10.61 -24.12 16.73
N ILE A 302 9.35 -24.06 17.17
CA ILE A 302 8.94 -23.15 18.25
C ILE A 302 9.60 -23.54 19.59
N SER A 303 9.64 -24.83 19.91
CA SER A 303 10.23 -25.33 21.16
C SER A 303 11.74 -25.11 21.24
N MET A 304 12.43 -25.05 20.09
CA MET A 304 13.87 -24.87 19.99
C MET A 304 14.30 -23.39 19.86
N GLY A 305 13.39 -22.44 20.10
CA GLY A 305 13.73 -21.01 20.12
C GLY A 305 13.43 -20.24 18.84
N SER A 306 12.74 -20.86 17.87
CA SER A 306 12.16 -20.26 16.64
C SER A 306 13.13 -19.68 15.59
N ARG A 307 14.38 -19.39 15.94
CA ARG A 307 15.40 -18.83 15.04
C ARG A 307 16.65 -19.69 15.07
N ASP A 308 17.29 -19.82 13.91
CA ASP A 308 18.57 -20.51 13.74
C ASP A 308 18.58 -21.92 14.35
N VAL A 309 17.46 -22.64 14.16
CA VAL A 309 17.29 -24.01 14.64
C VAL A 309 18.06 -24.95 13.72
N ASP A 310 18.98 -25.72 14.30
CA ASP A 310 19.81 -26.69 13.61
C ASP A 310 18.95 -27.76 12.89
N GLN A 311 19.24 -27.96 11.59
CA GLN A 311 18.48 -28.87 10.74
C GLN A 311 18.62 -30.33 11.20
N ASP A 312 19.82 -30.74 11.60
CA ASP A 312 20.08 -32.12 12.03
C ASP A 312 19.31 -32.42 13.32
N ARG A 313 19.27 -31.45 14.26
CA ARG A 313 18.43 -31.57 15.47
C ARG A 313 16.93 -31.69 15.17
N ILE A 314 16.45 -31.01 14.14
CA ILE A 314 15.05 -31.14 13.68
C ILE A 314 14.81 -32.53 13.10
N MET A 315 15.73 -33.01 12.26
CA MET A 315 15.63 -34.32 11.60
C MET A 315 15.64 -35.46 12.62
N ASP A 316 16.58 -35.43 13.57
CA ASP A 316 16.70 -36.41 14.66
C ASP A 316 15.43 -36.44 15.53
N SER A 317 14.80 -35.29 15.73
CA SER A 317 13.56 -35.18 16.52
C SER A 317 12.32 -35.69 15.76
N LEU A 318 12.22 -35.44 14.45
CA LEU A 318 11.04 -35.78 13.64
C LEU A 318 11.07 -37.20 13.07
N TRP A 319 12.26 -37.72 12.76
CA TRP A 319 12.48 -39.01 12.13
C TRP A 319 13.65 -39.77 12.77
N PRO A 320 13.58 -40.09 14.08
CA PRO A 320 14.69 -40.70 14.83
C PRO A 320 15.15 -42.07 14.30
N ASN A 321 14.31 -42.73 13.49
CA ASN A 321 14.57 -44.08 12.97
C ASN A 321 14.88 -44.08 11.45
N ALA A 322 15.00 -42.91 10.81
CA ALA A 322 15.32 -42.83 9.39
C ALA A 322 16.82 -42.60 9.18
N ASP A 323 17.40 -43.29 8.20
CA ASP A 323 18.77 -43.00 7.75
C ASP A 323 18.89 -41.52 7.31
N GLY A 324 20.07 -40.92 7.47
CA GLY A 324 20.29 -39.48 7.24
C GLY A 324 19.75 -38.96 5.90
N ASP A 325 19.95 -39.71 4.81
CA ASP A 325 19.45 -39.33 3.48
C ASP A 325 17.91 -39.34 3.39
N LYS A 326 17.25 -40.32 4.02
CA LYS A 326 15.78 -40.43 4.05
C LYS A 326 15.15 -39.36 4.94
N ALA A 327 15.79 -39.05 6.07
CA ALA A 327 15.36 -37.97 6.95
C ALA A 327 15.49 -36.60 6.25
N ASN A 328 16.59 -36.36 5.55
CA ASN A 328 16.81 -35.14 4.78
C ASN A 328 15.80 -35.00 3.62
N TRP A 329 15.52 -36.09 2.89
CA TRP A 329 14.50 -36.09 1.85
C TRP A 329 13.09 -35.81 2.41
N SER A 330 12.76 -36.41 3.55
CA SER A 330 11.48 -36.18 4.23
C SER A 330 11.35 -34.75 4.76
N PHE A 331 12.44 -34.16 5.26
CA PHE A 331 12.49 -32.77 5.68
C PHE A 331 12.23 -31.82 4.50
N ARG A 332 12.93 -32.02 3.37
CA ARG A 332 12.76 -31.21 2.16
C ARG A 332 11.36 -31.29 1.54
N THR A 333 10.70 -32.44 1.62
CA THR A 333 9.34 -32.63 1.08
C THR A 333 8.24 -32.16 2.03
N THR A 334 8.56 -31.91 3.30
CA THR A 334 7.64 -31.33 4.29
C THR A 334 7.64 -29.80 4.25
N LEU A 335 8.70 -29.17 3.72
CA LEU A 335 8.88 -27.73 3.51
C LEU A 335 8.24 -27.24 2.20
#